data_AF-A0A9E6BBA1-F1
#
_entry.id   AF-A0A9E6BBA1-F1
#
_cell.length_a   1.000
_cell.length_b   1.000
_cell.length_c   1.000
_cell.angle_alpha   90.00
_cell.angle_beta   90.00
_cell.angle_gamma   90.00
#
_symmetry.space_group_name_H-M   'P 1'
#
loop_
_entity.id
_entity.type
_entity.pdbx_description
1 polymer ?
#
loop_
_entity_poly.entity_id
_entity_poly.type
_entity_poly.pdbx_seq_one_letter_code
_entity_poly.pdbx_strand_id
1 'polypeptide(L)'
;KYLDDNAYAAFYVSNAILSGMGKRNIQTKLAQKGLSEQVIKDALTAYGDEALSENARIFTQKKNRLLAKYPPFIRREKLIRAAIQKGFDPKDIYPVLDELLSADKGDYSGYFEPLIKRKAQSLLKKGMDFKAMRSKLYSEFVPKGADKGLIDKYCK
;
A
#
# COMPACT_ATOMS: atom_id res chain seq x y z
N LYS A 1 -37.85 15.78 -20.52
CA LYS A 1 -37.57 14.44 -19.94
C LYS A 1 -36.43 14.63 -18.94
N TYR A 2 -36.74 14.57 -17.66
CA TYR A 2 -35.79 14.84 -16.56
C TYR A 2 -34.67 13.78 -16.59
N LEU A 3 -33.44 14.20 -16.32
CA LEU A 3 -32.32 13.29 -16.13
C LEU A 3 -32.64 12.43 -14.89
N ASP A 4 -32.70 11.12 -15.05
CA ASP A 4 -32.92 10.21 -13.91
C ASP A 4 -31.59 10.04 -13.18
N ASP A 5 -31.45 10.69 -12.03
CA ASP A 5 -30.25 10.65 -11.20
C ASP A 5 -29.88 9.22 -10.80
N ASN A 6 -30.86 8.32 -10.63
CA ASN A 6 -30.60 6.91 -10.30
C ASN A 6 -29.99 6.18 -11.49
N ALA A 7 -30.57 6.35 -12.68
CA ALA A 7 -30.03 5.75 -13.90
C ALA A 7 -28.62 6.27 -14.19
N TYR A 8 -28.39 7.58 -13.97
CA TYR A 8 -27.08 8.18 -14.11
C TYR A 8 -26.08 7.61 -13.09
N ALA A 9 -26.46 7.54 -11.82
CA ALA A 9 -25.59 7.01 -10.76
C ALA A 9 -25.21 5.55 -11.02
N ALA A 10 -26.17 4.69 -11.37
CA ALA A 10 -25.91 3.29 -11.66
C ALA A 10 -24.93 3.10 -12.83
N PHE A 11 -25.15 3.83 -13.94
CA PHE A 11 -24.24 3.82 -15.08
C PHE A 11 -22.83 4.32 -14.72
N TYR A 12 -22.76 5.39 -13.92
CA TYR A 12 -21.49 5.95 -13.47
C TYR A 12 -20.71 4.98 -12.58
N VAL A 13 -21.37 4.38 -11.58
CA VAL A 13 -20.77 3.40 -10.66
C VAL A 13 -20.24 2.21 -11.46
N SER A 14 -21.02 1.66 -12.38
CA SER A 14 -20.61 0.56 -13.25
C SER A 14 -19.30 0.85 -14.00
N ASN A 15 -19.25 1.98 -14.71
CA ASN A 15 -18.06 2.38 -15.46
C ASN A 15 -16.87 2.69 -14.54
N ALA A 16 -17.12 3.31 -13.40
CA ALA A 16 -16.05 3.65 -12.46
C ALA A 16 -15.41 2.40 -11.85
N ILE A 17 -16.22 1.38 -11.53
CA ILE A 17 -15.76 0.07 -11.07
C ILE A 17 -14.95 -0.63 -12.18
N LEU A 18 -15.44 -0.66 -13.41
CA LEU A 18 -14.68 -1.23 -14.54
C LEU A 18 -13.34 -0.52 -14.76
N SER A 19 -13.25 0.78 -14.46
CA SER A 19 -12.00 1.56 -14.51
C SER A 19 -11.07 1.35 -13.30
N GLY A 20 -11.46 0.53 -12.33
CA GLY A 20 -10.69 0.26 -11.10
C GLY A 20 -10.70 1.42 -10.11
N MET A 21 -11.80 2.18 -10.02
CA MET A 21 -11.98 3.22 -9.02
C MET A 21 -12.51 2.63 -7.71
N GLY A 22 -11.96 3.08 -6.59
CA GLY A 22 -12.47 2.70 -5.27
C GLY A 22 -13.70 3.49 -4.85
N LYS A 23 -14.50 2.89 -3.96
CA LYS A 23 -15.78 3.39 -3.44
C LYS A 23 -15.75 4.87 -3.08
N ARG A 24 -14.73 5.32 -2.34
CA ARG A 24 -14.64 6.72 -1.86
C ARG A 24 -14.48 7.73 -2.99
N ASN A 25 -13.72 7.37 -4.03
CA ASN A 25 -13.56 8.24 -5.20
C ASN A 25 -14.85 8.28 -6.02
N ILE A 26 -15.57 7.17 -6.14
CA ILE A 26 -16.87 7.11 -6.81
C ILE A 26 -17.87 8.02 -6.08
N GLN A 27 -17.98 7.89 -4.75
CA GLN A 27 -18.83 8.75 -3.92
C GLN A 27 -18.49 10.23 -4.11
N THR A 28 -17.20 10.58 -4.00
CA THR A 28 -16.74 11.97 -4.12
C THR A 28 -17.10 12.55 -5.49
N LYS A 29 -16.92 11.79 -6.57
CA LYS A 29 -17.22 12.25 -7.92
C LYS A 29 -18.71 12.37 -8.21
N LEU A 30 -19.54 11.48 -7.66
CA LEU A 30 -21.00 11.61 -7.78
C LEU A 30 -21.53 12.81 -6.96
N ALA A 31 -20.99 13.03 -5.76
CA ALA A 31 -21.33 14.19 -4.95
C ALA A 31 -20.94 15.51 -5.65
N GLN A 32 -19.76 15.57 -6.27
CA GLN A 32 -19.33 16.73 -7.09
C GLN A 32 -20.24 16.98 -8.29
N LYS A 33 -20.98 15.97 -8.76
CA LYS A 33 -21.96 16.08 -9.85
C LYS A 33 -23.34 16.50 -9.36
N GLY A 34 -23.51 16.73 -8.05
CA GLY A 34 -24.76 17.22 -7.46
C GLY A 34 -25.75 16.13 -7.06
N LEU A 35 -25.37 14.84 -7.12
CA LEU A 35 -26.27 13.77 -6.71
C LEU A 35 -26.40 13.72 -5.19
N SER A 36 -27.61 13.41 -4.71
CA SER A 36 -27.89 13.26 -3.28
C SER A 36 -27.18 12.04 -2.70
N GLU A 37 -26.86 12.10 -1.40
CA GLU A 37 -26.19 11.01 -0.69
C GLU A 37 -26.99 9.70 -0.77
N GLN A 38 -28.33 9.79 -0.74
CA GLN A 38 -29.22 8.64 -0.86
C GLN A 38 -29.06 7.94 -2.21
N VAL A 39 -29.12 8.67 -3.33
CA VAL A 39 -28.95 8.11 -4.68
C VAL A 39 -27.57 7.47 -4.85
N ILE A 40 -26.52 8.11 -4.31
CA ILE A 40 -25.16 7.58 -4.34
C ILE A 40 -25.07 6.27 -3.57
N LYS A 41 -25.65 6.22 -2.37
CA LYS A 41 -25.65 5.04 -1.52
C LYS A 41 -26.40 3.88 -2.15
N ASP A 42 -27.56 4.15 -2.75
CA ASP A 42 -28.38 3.13 -3.42
C ASP A 42 -27.64 2.56 -4.64
N ALA A 43 -27.04 3.42 -5.47
CA ALA A 43 -26.27 2.99 -6.63
C ALA A 43 -25.04 2.15 -6.26
N LEU A 44 -24.35 2.47 -5.15
CA LEU A 44 -23.22 1.68 -4.65
C LEU A 44 -23.67 0.36 -4.02
N THR A 45 -24.81 0.35 -3.34
CA THR A 45 -25.38 -0.86 -2.72
C THR A 45 -25.82 -1.86 -3.79
N ALA A 46 -26.41 -1.38 -4.89
CA ALA A 46 -26.83 -2.20 -6.02
C ALA A 46 -25.68 -2.97 -6.68
N TYR A 47 -24.44 -2.48 -6.59
CA TYR A 47 -23.27 -3.11 -7.19
C TYR A 47 -22.59 -4.16 -6.29
N GLY A 48 -22.92 -4.18 -5.00
CA GLY A 48 -22.38 -5.13 -4.03
C GLY A 48 -20.97 -4.82 -3.55
N ASP A 49 -20.72 -5.09 -2.26
CA ASP A 49 -19.40 -4.90 -1.65
C ASP A 49 -18.35 -5.93 -2.14
N GLU A 50 -18.76 -7.07 -2.69
CA GLU A 50 -17.87 -8.09 -3.25
C GLU A 50 -17.10 -7.59 -4.48
N ALA A 51 -17.80 -6.97 -5.45
CA ALA A 51 -17.16 -6.45 -6.66
C ALA A 51 -16.16 -5.32 -6.35
N LEU A 52 -16.47 -4.49 -5.36
CA LEU A 52 -15.58 -3.43 -4.88
C LEU A 52 -14.32 -4.00 -4.23
N SER A 53 -14.48 -5.06 -3.42
CA SER A 53 -13.39 -5.76 -2.75
C SER A 53 -12.47 -6.46 -3.75
N GLU A 54 -13.03 -7.15 -4.75
CA GLU A 54 -12.24 -7.83 -5.78
C GLU A 54 -11.43 -6.84 -6.62
N ASN A 55 -12.01 -5.69 -6.95
CA ASN A 55 -11.27 -4.62 -7.63
C ASN A 55 -10.09 -4.08 -6.80
N ALA A 56 -10.29 -3.89 -5.49
CA ALA A 56 -9.21 -3.50 -4.59
C ALA A 56 -8.09 -4.54 -4.58
N ARG A 57 -8.46 -5.84 -4.57
CA ARG A 57 -7.53 -6.96 -4.63
C ARG A 57 -6.73 -6.97 -5.93
N ILE A 58 -7.39 -6.92 -7.08
CA ILE A 58 -6.76 -6.91 -8.41
C ILE A 58 -5.80 -5.73 -8.54
N PHE A 59 -6.22 -4.53 -8.12
CA PHE A 59 -5.37 -3.34 -8.14
C PHE A 59 -4.12 -3.52 -7.29
N THR A 60 -4.30 -3.99 -6.04
CA THR A 60 -3.22 -4.16 -5.07
C THR A 60 -2.21 -5.22 -5.54
N GLN A 61 -2.68 -6.35 -6.07
CA GLN A 61 -1.82 -7.39 -6.64
C GLN A 61 -0.99 -6.88 -7.82
N LYS A 62 -1.63 -6.18 -8.77
CA LYS A 62 -0.93 -5.58 -9.92
C LYS A 62 0.14 -4.59 -9.47
N LYS A 63 -0.19 -3.73 -8.50
CA LYS A 63 0.79 -2.77 -7.96
C LYS A 63 1.90 -3.45 -7.16
N ASN A 64 1.61 -4.53 -6.43
CA ASN A 64 2.62 -5.27 -5.67
C ASN A 64 3.70 -5.85 -6.59
N ARG A 65 3.30 -6.41 -7.74
CA ARG A 65 4.24 -6.92 -8.75
C ARG A 65 5.23 -5.86 -9.23
N LEU A 66 4.77 -4.62 -9.45
CA LEU A 66 5.63 -3.50 -9.87
C LEU A 66 6.57 -3.02 -8.75
N LEU A 67 6.23 -3.31 -7.51
CA LEU A 67 6.96 -2.88 -6.32
C LEU A 67 7.83 -3.99 -5.73
N ALA A 68 7.90 -5.17 -6.35
CA ALA A 68 8.62 -6.35 -5.85
C ALA A 68 10.09 -6.07 -5.49
N LYS A 69 10.73 -5.09 -6.15
CA LYS A 69 12.10 -4.64 -5.86
C LYS A 69 12.31 -3.99 -4.49
N TYR A 70 11.23 -3.56 -3.84
CA TYR A 70 11.30 -2.93 -2.52
C TYR A 70 11.05 -3.95 -1.41
N PRO A 71 11.63 -3.77 -0.22
CA PRO A 71 11.32 -4.60 0.93
C PRO A 71 9.84 -4.52 1.34
N PRO A 72 9.29 -5.56 2.00
CA PRO A 72 7.88 -5.63 2.39
C PRO A 72 7.36 -4.39 3.11
N PHE A 73 8.12 -3.83 4.06
CA PHE A 73 7.73 -2.63 4.80
C PHE A 73 7.51 -1.41 3.88
N ILE A 74 8.43 -1.18 2.93
CA ILE A 74 8.33 -0.06 1.97
C ILE A 74 7.22 -0.31 0.96
N ARG A 75 7.05 -1.56 0.51
CA ARG A 75 5.94 -1.93 -0.37
C ARG A 75 4.60 -1.69 0.29
N ARG A 76 4.45 -2.06 1.57
CA ARG A 76 3.23 -1.85 2.35
C ARG A 76 2.80 -0.39 2.31
N GLU A 77 3.72 0.52 2.64
CA GLU A 77 3.44 1.96 2.64
C GLU A 77 3.05 2.47 1.24
N LYS A 78 3.81 2.06 0.21
CA LYS A 78 3.53 2.47 -1.18
C LYS A 78 2.19 1.94 -1.68
N LEU A 79 1.84 0.70 -1.34
CA LEU A 79 0.58 0.08 -1.74
C LEU A 79 -0.61 0.76 -1.03
N ILE A 80 -0.53 0.99 0.28
CA ILE A 80 -1.54 1.73 1.04
C ILE A 80 -1.77 3.10 0.41
N ARG A 81 -0.68 3.86 0.16
CA ARG A 81 -0.78 5.19 -0.45
C ARG A 81 -1.43 5.15 -1.82
N ALA A 82 -1.04 4.21 -2.67
CA ALA A 82 -1.61 4.05 -4.00
C ALA A 82 -3.11 3.67 -3.96
N ALA A 83 -3.49 2.80 -3.01
CA ALA A 83 -4.87 2.36 -2.86
C ALA A 83 -5.78 3.46 -2.30
N ILE A 84 -5.30 4.23 -1.32
CA ILE A 84 -5.99 5.43 -0.80
C ILE A 84 -6.19 6.46 -1.91
N GLN A 85 -5.16 6.73 -2.73
CA GLN A 85 -5.27 7.64 -3.87
C GLN A 85 -6.31 7.15 -4.90
N LYS A 86 -6.50 5.83 -5.01
CA LYS A 86 -7.56 5.25 -5.83
C LYS A 86 -8.93 5.20 -5.17
N GLY A 87 -9.04 5.58 -3.89
CA GLY A 87 -10.30 5.69 -3.17
C GLY A 87 -10.80 4.36 -2.61
N PHE A 88 -9.92 3.36 -2.49
CA PHE A 88 -10.25 2.10 -1.85
C PHE A 88 -10.29 2.27 -0.32
N ASP A 89 -11.15 1.48 0.34
CA ASP A 89 -11.28 1.51 1.79
C ASP A 89 -10.11 0.72 2.43
N PRO A 90 -9.46 1.25 3.49
CA PRO A 90 -8.44 0.52 4.23
C PRO A 90 -8.85 -0.90 4.65
N LYS A 91 -10.14 -1.11 4.99
CA LYS A 91 -10.66 -2.42 5.41
C LYS A 91 -10.57 -3.49 4.31
N ASP A 92 -10.69 -3.08 3.04
CA ASP A 92 -10.64 -3.98 1.89
C ASP A 92 -9.20 -4.22 1.43
N ILE A 93 -8.28 -3.29 1.77
CA ILE A 93 -6.88 -3.33 1.36
C ILE A 93 -6.02 -4.15 2.34
N TYR A 94 -6.19 -3.94 3.65
CA TYR A 94 -5.29 -4.53 4.64
C TYR A 94 -5.20 -6.06 4.59
N PRO A 95 -6.32 -6.82 4.49
CA PRO A 95 -6.25 -8.27 4.38
C PRO A 95 -5.42 -8.73 3.17
N VAL A 96 -5.58 -8.05 2.03
CA VAL A 96 -4.83 -8.34 0.79
C VAL A 96 -3.35 -8.04 0.96
N LEU A 97 -3.00 -6.95 1.65
CA LEU A 97 -1.60 -6.62 1.91
C LEU A 97 -0.92 -7.64 2.82
N ASP A 98 -1.61 -8.07 3.88
CA ASP A 98 -1.04 -9.01 4.83
C ASP A 98 -0.85 -10.40 4.16
N GLU A 99 -1.80 -10.83 3.32
CA GLU A 99 -1.66 -12.01 2.45
C GLU A 99 -0.42 -11.89 1.52
N LEU A 100 -0.29 -10.77 0.80
CA LEU A 100 0.78 -10.60 -0.20
C LEU A 100 2.18 -10.42 0.39
N LEU A 101 2.29 -9.82 1.57
CA LEU A 101 3.58 -9.45 2.17
C LEU A 101 4.12 -10.52 3.11
N SER A 102 3.26 -11.37 3.69
CA SER A 102 3.68 -12.46 4.58
C SER A 102 4.44 -13.58 3.85
N ALA A 103 4.17 -13.79 2.57
CA ALA A 103 4.84 -14.81 1.76
C ALA A 103 6.21 -14.37 1.22
N ASP A 104 6.61 -13.12 1.44
CA ASP A 104 7.75 -12.54 0.77
C ASP A 104 9.09 -12.85 1.46
N LYS A 105 9.94 -13.60 0.77
CA LYS A 105 11.30 -13.98 1.21
C LYS A 105 12.38 -13.46 0.25
N GLY A 106 12.15 -12.30 -0.37
CA GLY A 106 13.09 -11.73 -1.33
C GLY A 106 14.44 -11.39 -0.70
N ASP A 107 15.51 -11.43 -1.50
CA ASP A 107 16.80 -10.87 -1.11
C ASP A 107 16.78 -9.35 -1.32
N TYR A 108 16.86 -8.62 -0.21
CA TYR A 108 16.88 -7.15 -0.19
C TYR A 108 18.26 -6.59 0.21
N SER A 109 19.31 -7.41 0.16
CA SER A 109 20.67 -6.99 0.52
C SER A 109 21.10 -5.75 -0.25
N GLY A 110 20.86 -5.70 -1.56
CA GLY A 110 21.18 -4.53 -2.38
C GLY A 110 20.42 -3.24 -2.00
N TYR A 111 19.24 -3.35 -1.37
CA TYR A 111 18.51 -2.20 -0.83
C TYR A 111 19.08 -1.76 0.53
N PHE A 112 19.34 -2.70 1.43
CA PHE A 112 19.77 -2.42 2.80
C PHE A 112 21.25 -2.06 2.91
N GLU A 113 22.13 -2.65 2.11
CA GLU A 113 23.58 -2.46 2.15
C GLU A 113 24.00 -0.98 2.12
N PRO A 114 23.58 -0.14 1.15
CA PRO A 114 23.98 1.27 1.13
C PRO A 114 23.47 2.05 2.35
N LEU A 115 22.29 1.69 2.88
CA LEU A 115 21.70 2.35 4.05
C LEU A 115 22.43 1.98 5.34
N ILE A 116 22.74 0.70 5.52
CA ILE A 116 23.52 0.18 6.64
C ILE A 116 24.92 0.80 6.59
N LYS A 117 25.60 0.77 5.45
CA LYS A 117 26.93 1.36 5.27
C LYS A 117 26.95 2.84 5.68
N ARG A 118 26.00 3.64 5.17
CA ARG A 118 25.90 5.07 5.52
C ARG A 118 25.67 5.27 7.02
N LYS A 119 24.80 4.46 7.64
CA LYS A 119 24.49 4.57 9.07
C LYS A 119 25.69 4.15 9.92
N ALA A 120 26.34 3.04 9.59
CA ALA A 120 27.55 2.55 10.26
C ALA A 120 28.66 3.60 10.22
N GLN A 121 28.95 4.17 9.04
CA GLN A 121 29.93 5.26 8.90
C GLN A 121 29.60 6.47 9.77
N SER A 122 28.32 6.85 9.86
CA SER A 122 27.88 7.96 10.72
C SER A 122 28.07 7.65 12.21
N LEU A 123 27.89 6.40 12.64
CA LEU A 123 28.07 5.97 14.03
C LEU A 123 29.56 5.87 14.42
N LEU A 124 30.40 5.38 13.50
CA LEU A 124 31.86 5.35 13.69
C LEU A 124 32.44 6.76 13.83
N LYS A 125 31.97 7.71 13.01
CA LYS A 125 32.35 9.14 13.13
C LYS A 125 31.98 9.75 14.49
N LYS A 126 31.01 9.17 15.20
CA LYS A 126 30.60 9.59 16.55
C LYS A 126 31.37 8.87 17.67
N GLY A 127 32.38 8.05 17.33
CA GLY A 127 33.17 7.29 18.30
C GLY A 127 32.39 6.17 18.99
N MET A 128 31.30 5.68 18.39
CA MET A 128 30.50 4.58 18.96
C MET A 128 31.25 3.25 18.85
N ASP A 129 31.24 2.46 19.93
CA ASP A 129 31.82 1.11 19.92
C ASP A 129 31.05 0.13 19.02
N PHE A 130 31.70 -0.95 18.59
CA PHE A 130 31.13 -1.93 17.67
C PHE A 130 29.91 -2.69 18.24
N LYS A 131 29.86 -2.94 19.55
CA LYS A 131 28.75 -3.65 20.20
C LYS A 131 27.49 -2.78 20.23
N ALA A 132 27.63 -1.52 20.61
CA ALA A 132 26.59 -0.50 20.60
C ALA A 132 26.12 -0.20 19.17
N MET A 133 27.05 -0.12 18.21
CA MET A 133 26.72 0.05 16.80
C MET A 133 25.89 -1.14 16.28
N ARG A 134 26.31 -2.38 16.55
CA ARG A 134 25.57 -3.60 16.14
C ARG A 134 24.15 -3.59 16.70
N SER A 135 24.00 -3.33 18.00
CA SER A 135 22.69 -3.24 18.65
C SER A 135 21.79 -2.19 17.97
N LYS A 136 22.34 -1.01 17.66
CA LYS A 136 21.60 0.08 17.01
C LYS A 136 21.18 -0.28 15.59
N LEU A 137 22.09 -0.84 14.79
CA LEU A 137 21.78 -1.29 13.43
C LEU A 137 20.74 -2.42 13.44
N TYR A 138 20.84 -3.35 14.39
CA TYR A 138 19.86 -4.44 14.54
C TYR A 138 18.46 -3.87 14.83
N SER A 139 18.35 -2.97 15.81
CA SER A 139 17.07 -2.36 16.18
C SER A 139 16.42 -1.58 15.03
N GLU A 140 17.21 -1.02 14.11
CA GLU A 140 16.70 -0.17 13.03
C GLU A 140 16.38 -0.94 11.73
N PHE A 141 17.17 -1.96 11.40
CA PHE A 141 17.12 -2.62 10.08
C PHE A 141 16.53 -4.03 10.13
N VAL A 142 16.70 -4.79 11.22
CA VAL A 142 16.15 -6.16 11.33
C VAL A 142 14.61 -6.16 11.33
N PRO A 143 13.90 -5.27 12.04
CA PRO A 143 12.43 -5.20 11.95
C PRO A 143 11.92 -4.87 10.55
N LYS A 144 12.76 -4.27 9.71
CA LYS A 144 12.42 -3.92 8.32
C LYS A 144 12.72 -5.06 7.34
N GLY A 145 13.30 -6.17 7.82
CA GLY A 145 13.64 -7.34 7.00
C GLY A 145 15.09 -7.38 6.51
N ALA A 146 16.00 -6.60 7.10
CA ALA A 146 17.42 -6.71 6.75
C ALA A 146 18.06 -7.98 7.32
N ASP A 147 18.94 -8.60 6.54
CA ASP A 147 19.73 -9.75 6.98
C ASP A 147 20.71 -9.36 8.10
N LYS A 148 20.78 -10.20 9.14
CA LYS A 148 21.69 -9.98 10.28
C LYS A 148 23.15 -10.14 9.85
N GLY A 149 23.44 -11.07 8.95
CA GLY A 149 24.77 -11.30 8.40
C GLY A 149 25.29 -10.09 7.63
N LEU A 150 24.43 -9.41 6.88
CA LEU A 150 24.74 -8.15 6.21
C LEU A 150 25.17 -7.05 7.19
N ILE A 151 24.49 -6.92 8.32
CA ILE A 151 24.83 -5.92 9.35
C ILE A 151 26.18 -6.25 10.00
N ASP A 152 26.42 -7.52 10.29
CA ASP A 152 27.64 -7.97 10.97
C ASP A 152 28.91 -7.71 10.15
N LYS A 153 28.81 -7.64 8.82
CA LYS A 153 29.94 -7.23 7.95
C LYS A 153 30.49 -5.84 8.29
N TYR A 154 29.67 -4.95 8.82
CA TYR A 154 30.05 -3.56 9.13
C TYR A 154 30.39 -3.30 10.60
N CYS A 155 30.27 -4.32 11.46
CA CYS A 155 30.51 -4.22 12.90
C CYS A 155 31.75 -5.01 13.35
N LYS A 156 32.68 -5.26 12.43
CA LYS A 156 33.96 -5.94 12.68
C LYS A 156 35.10 -4.94 12.69
#